data_AF-A0A7V9UVF4-F1
#
_entry.id   AF-A0A7V9UVF4-F1
#
_cell.length_a   1.000
_cell.length_b   1.000
_cell.length_c   1.000
_cell.angle_alpha   90.00
_cell.angle_beta   90.00
_cell.angle_gamma   90.00
#
_symmetry.space_group_name_H-M   'P 1'
#
loop_
_entity.id
_entity.type
_entity.pdbx_description
1 polymer ?
#
loop_
_entity_poly.entity_id
_entity_poly.type
_entity_poly.pdbx_seq_one_letter_code
_entity_poly.pdbx_strand_id
1 'polypeptide(L)'
;MKISNQILIVAALALVFSINTAAQKSNEKAFSAMKADHAETLKTWLKTKPNFRPATEAGCTNKDGLKLQRTDNKNYVPYYFAGNFNGDKRTDFAVALLNTKKSGANKFAIVIFNGAKTGFAQAFYQTDLDLREMGFFLFGKSLNIFPSANFKPTIVRSLNGTARNTTRYIARIFFNSE
;
A
#
# COMPACT_ATOMS: atom_id res chain seq x y z
N MET A 1 -28.04 24.99 34.15
CA MET A 1 -27.64 23.57 34.12
C MET A 1 -26.12 23.52 33.91
N LYS A 2 -25.31 23.29 34.96
CA LYS A 2 -23.83 23.22 34.85
C LYS A 2 -23.44 21.80 34.44
N ILE A 3 -23.08 21.59 33.18
CA ILE A 3 -22.44 20.34 32.76
C ILE A 3 -21.07 20.31 33.45
N SER A 4 -20.86 19.32 34.32
CA SER A 4 -19.63 19.18 35.11
C SER A 4 -18.43 18.95 34.18
N ASN A 5 -17.35 19.69 34.38
CA ASN A 5 -16.08 19.54 33.65
C ASN A 5 -15.57 18.08 33.64
N GLN A 6 -15.93 17.29 34.65
CA GLN A 6 -15.57 15.87 34.73
C GLN A 6 -16.23 15.03 33.62
N ILE A 7 -17.47 15.34 33.23
CA ILE A 7 -18.18 14.62 32.16
C ILE A 7 -17.53 14.91 30.80
N LEU A 8 -17.04 16.14 30.59
CA LEU A 8 -16.36 16.52 29.36
C LEU A 8 -15.01 15.79 29.19
N ILE A 9 -14.24 15.65 30.28
CA ILE A 9 -12.93 14.98 30.27
C ILE A 9 -13.07 13.48 30.03
N VAL A 10 -14.05 12.83 30.68
CA VAL A 10 -14.30 11.38 30.50
C VAL A 10 -14.76 11.08 29.06
N ALA A 11 -15.62 11.92 28.49
CA ALA A 11 -16.05 11.77 27.09
C ALA A 11 -14.89 11.95 26.09
N ALA A 12 -14.02 12.93 26.32
CA ALA A 12 -12.84 13.17 25.47
C ALA A 12 -11.84 12.00 25.52
N LEU A 13 -11.56 11.46 26.70
CA LEU A 13 -10.69 10.28 26.86
C LEU A 13 -11.29 9.03 26.21
N ALA A 14 -12.58 8.77 26.38
CA ALA A 14 -13.26 7.64 25.76
C ALA A 14 -13.26 7.72 24.22
N LEU A 15 -13.40 8.94 23.67
CA LEU A 15 -13.30 9.18 22.24
C LEU A 15 -11.88 8.91 21.71
N VAL A 16 -10.85 9.44 22.38
CA VAL A 16 -9.43 9.21 22.01
C VAL A 16 -9.07 7.72 22.07
N PHE A 17 -9.54 7.00 23.09
CA PHE A 17 -9.29 5.56 23.23
C PHE A 17 -9.95 4.76 22.10
N SER A 18 -11.20 5.09 21.74
CA SER A 18 -11.95 4.40 20.68
C SER A 18 -11.33 4.60 19.28
N ILE A 19 -10.80 5.79 19.00
CA ILE A 19 -10.15 6.11 17.72
C ILE A 19 -8.83 5.34 17.56
N ASN A 20 -8.05 5.20 18.65
CA ASN A 20 -6.80 4.44 18.61
C ASN A 20 -7.03 2.96 18.29
N THR A 21 -8.08 2.35 18.85
CA THR A 21 -8.40 0.93 18.65
C THR A 21 -8.78 0.61 17.19
N ALA A 22 -9.59 1.45 16.54
CA ALA A 22 -10.01 1.20 15.16
C ALA A 22 -8.85 1.32 14.15
N ALA A 23 -7.98 2.31 14.34
CA ALA A 23 -6.78 2.50 13.52
C ALA A 23 -5.79 1.34 13.71
N GLN A 24 -5.54 0.92 14.96
CA GLN A 24 -4.68 -0.23 15.29
C GLN A 24 -5.22 -1.52 14.67
N LYS A 25 -6.50 -1.83 14.86
CA LYS A 25 -7.16 -3.01 14.28
C LYS A 25 -7.07 -3.05 12.74
N SER A 26 -7.16 -1.88 12.08
CA SER A 26 -7.01 -1.80 10.63
C SER A 26 -5.57 -2.08 10.16
N ASN A 27 -4.57 -1.62 10.93
CA ASN A 27 -3.17 -1.87 10.62
C ASN A 27 -2.80 -3.34 10.85
N GLU A 28 -3.29 -3.95 11.93
CA GLU A 28 -3.11 -5.38 12.22
C GLU A 28 -3.62 -6.24 11.07
N LYS A 29 -4.82 -5.95 10.55
CA LYS A 29 -5.38 -6.66 9.39
C LYS A 29 -4.49 -6.54 8.15
N ALA A 30 -3.84 -5.39 7.95
CA ALA A 30 -2.92 -5.21 6.84
C ALA A 30 -1.67 -6.10 6.99
N PHE A 31 -1.08 -6.11 8.19
CA PHE A 31 0.10 -6.92 8.47
C PHE A 31 -0.21 -8.42 8.47
N SER A 32 -1.40 -8.85 8.93
CA SER A 32 -1.78 -10.26 8.94
C SER A 32 -1.99 -10.84 7.53
N ALA A 33 -2.16 -9.98 6.53
CA ALA A 33 -2.26 -10.38 5.13
C ALA A 33 -0.89 -10.55 4.46
N MET A 34 0.21 -10.22 5.15
CA MET A 34 1.59 -10.32 4.66
C MET A 34 2.26 -11.58 5.21
N LYS A 35 3.34 -12.04 4.55
CA LYS A 35 4.24 -13.01 5.16
C LYS A 35 4.89 -12.41 6.41
N ALA A 36 5.21 -13.23 7.41
CA ALA A 36 5.67 -12.76 8.72
C ALA A 36 6.95 -11.91 8.64
N ASP A 37 7.92 -12.37 7.87
CA ASP A 37 9.20 -11.70 7.59
C ASP A 37 9.02 -10.38 6.82
N HIS A 38 8.09 -10.33 5.87
CA HIS A 38 7.74 -9.12 5.13
C HIS A 38 7.10 -8.08 6.06
N ALA A 39 6.18 -8.52 6.93
CA ALA A 39 5.53 -7.68 7.92
C ALA A 39 6.55 -7.11 8.93
N GLU A 40 7.49 -7.93 9.40
CA GLU A 40 8.56 -7.49 10.31
C GLU A 40 9.49 -6.45 9.66
N THR A 41 9.91 -6.71 8.41
CA THR A 41 10.73 -5.79 7.62
C THR A 41 10.02 -4.45 7.46
N LEU A 42 8.73 -4.46 7.07
CA LEU A 42 7.94 -3.25 6.91
C LEU A 42 7.75 -2.51 8.25
N LYS A 43 7.44 -3.22 9.34
CA LYS A 43 7.30 -2.60 10.68
C LYS A 43 8.58 -1.88 11.09
N THR A 44 9.73 -2.49 10.87
CA THR A 44 11.03 -1.89 11.17
C THR A 44 11.27 -0.64 10.33
N TRP A 45 11.03 -0.73 9.02
CA TRP A 45 11.17 0.42 8.13
C TRP A 45 10.21 1.57 8.49
N LEU A 46 8.96 1.27 8.86
CA LEU A 46 7.95 2.26 9.24
C LEU A 46 8.30 3.04 10.52
N LYS A 47 9.16 2.51 11.41
CA LYS A 47 9.69 3.29 12.54
C LYS A 47 10.44 4.55 12.07
N THR A 48 11.01 4.52 10.86
CA THR A 48 11.67 5.68 10.23
C THR A 48 10.71 6.59 9.46
N LYS A 49 9.44 6.20 9.33
CA LYS A 49 8.41 6.87 8.52
C LYS A 49 7.11 7.06 9.33
N PRO A 50 7.12 7.87 10.40
CA PRO A 50 6.00 7.96 11.36
C PRO A 50 4.67 8.46 10.74
N ASN A 51 4.73 9.11 9.58
CA ASN A 51 3.55 9.60 8.87
C ASN A 51 2.98 8.55 7.91
N PHE A 52 3.48 7.32 7.91
CA PHE A 52 3.01 6.27 7.02
C PHE A 52 2.48 5.08 7.78
N ARG A 53 1.47 4.43 7.20
CA ARG A 53 0.94 3.15 7.63
C ARG A 53 0.60 2.28 6.42
N PRO A 54 0.50 0.95 6.55
CA PRO A 54 0.01 0.12 5.47
C PRO A 54 -1.37 0.56 4.98
N ALA A 55 -1.56 0.55 3.67
CA ALA A 55 -2.89 0.72 3.08
C ALA A 55 -3.75 -0.51 3.37
N THR A 56 -5.05 -0.29 3.55
CA THR A 56 -6.02 -1.35 3.85
C THR A 56 -7.12 -1.29 2.81
N GLU A 57 -7.86 -2.40 2.64
CA GLU A 57 -9.01 -2.46 1.73
C GLU A 57 -10.07 -1.39 2.00
N ALA A 58 -10.12 -0.82 3.21
CA ALA A 58 -10.99 0.31 3.52
C ALA A 58 -10.68 1.55 2.65
N GLY A 59 -9.43 1.71 2.20
CA GLY A 59 -9.00 2.78 1.31
C GLY A 59 -9.30 2.56 -0.18
N CYS A 60 -9.77 1.36 -0.57
CA CYS A 60 -10.11 1.04 -1.95
C CYS A 60 -11.58 1.41 -2.24
N THR A 61 -11.82 2.24 -3.26
CA THR A 61 -13.14 2.69 -3.71
C THR A 61 -13.80 1.68 -4.66
N ASN A 62 -13.02 0.97 -5.47
CA ASN A 62 -13.50 0.00 -6.45
C ASN A 62 -13.78 -1.39 -5.83
N LYS A 63 -14.87 -1.49 -5.08
CA LYS A 63 -15.25 -2.76 -4.41
C LYS A 63 -15.56 -3.88 -5.41
N ASP A 64 -16.13 -3.56 -6.56
CA ASP A 64 -16.50 -4.58 -7.55
C ASP A 64 -15.28 -5.12 -8.31
N GLY A 65 -14.29 -4.27 -8.60
CA GLY A 65 -12.99 -4.72 -9.08
C GLY A 65 -12.29 -5.66 -8.11
N LEU A 66 -12.36 -5.38 -6.80
CA LEU A 66 -11.83 -6.31 -5.78
C LEU A 66 -12.57 -7.65 -5.77
N LYS A 67 -13.91 -7.65 -5.91
CA LYS A 67 -14.69 -8.88 -6.00
C LYS A 67 -14.31 -9.69 -7.23
N LEU A 68 -14.17 -9.04 -8.38
CA LEU A 68 -13.79 -9.69 -9.63
C LEU A 68 -12.41 -10.36 -9.52
N GLN A 69 -11.41 -9.66 -8.97
CA GLN A 69 -10.08 -10.23 -8.74
C GLN A 69 -10.13 -11.45 -7.80
N ARG A 70 -11.07 -11.46 -6.86
CA ARG A 70 -11.28 -12.58 -5.94
C ARG A 70 -12.02 -13.77 -6.53
N THR A 71 -12.67 -13.60 -7.68
CA THR A 71 -13.18 -14.72 -8.48
C THR A 71 -12.02 -15.58 -8.97
N ASP A 72 -10.94 -14.94 -9.45
CA ASP A 72 -9.76 -15.64 -9.99
C ASP A 72 -8.76 -16.02 -8.90
N ASN A 73 -8.62 -15.20 -7.85
CA ASN A 73 -7.76 -15.46 -6.71
C ASN A 73 -8.44 -15.05 -5.39
N LYS A 74 -9.07 -16.02 -4.72
CA LYS A 74 -9.77 -15.80 -3.44
C LYS A 74 -8.92 -15.13 -2.36
N ASN A 75 -7.60 -15.29 -2.43
CA ASN A 75 -6.65 -14.74 -1.46
C ASN A 75 -6.03 -13.42 -1.92
N TYR A 76 -6.59 -12.77 -2.94
CA TYR A 76 -6.08 -11.49 -3.44
C TYR A 76 -6.14 -10.38 -2.37
N VAL A 77 -5.00 -9.72 -2.16
CA VAL A 77 -4.80 -8.59 -1.25
C VAL A 77 -4.34 -7.38 -2.09
N PRO A 78 -5.14 -6.31 -2.21
CA PRO A 78 -4.88 -5.25 -3.19
C PRO A 78 -3.65 -4.39 -2.91
N TYR A 79 -3.12 -4.39 -1.70
CA TYR A 79 -2.06 -3.46 -1.28
C TYR A 79 -0.78 -4.16 -0.83
N TYR A 80 -0.68 -5.45 -1.14
CA TYR A 80 0.49 -6.26 -0.86
C TYR A 80 0.71 -7.24 -2.00
N PHE A 81 1.94 -7.29 -2.51
CA PHE A 81 2.34 -8.28 -3.49
C PHE A 81 3.72 -8.82 -3.16
N ALA A 82 3.92 -10.12 -3.39
CA ALA A 82 5.19 -10.80 -3.17
C ALA A 82 5.54 -11.68 -4.37
N GLY A 83 6.81 -11.66 -4.77
CA GLY A 83 7.32 -12.43 -5.89
C GLY A 83 8.80 -12.14 -6.10
N ASN A 84 9.48 -12.89 -6.96
CA ASN A 84 10.84 -12.56 -7.36
C ASN A 84 10.75 -11.47 -8.44
N PHE A 85 11.06 -10.23 -8.07
CA PHE A 85 11.00 -9.10 -8.96
C PHE A 85 12.31 -9.01 -9.73
N ASN A 86 13.44 -8.96 -9.03
CA ASN A 86 14.75 -8.66 -9.63
C ASN A 86 15.50 -9.87 -10.22
N GLY A 87 14.91 -11.07 -10.23
CA GLY A 87 15.52 -12.28 -10.78
C GLY A 87 16.48 -13.02 -9.83
N ASP A 88 16.73 -12.53 -8.61
CA ASP A 88 17.78 -13.07 -7.72
C ASP A 88 17.41 -14.35 -6.94
N LYS A 89 16.24 -14.93 -7.25
CA LYS A 89 15.62 -16.12 -6.63
C LYS A 89 15.17 -15.92 -5.19
N ARG A 90 15.32 -14.73 -4.61
CA ARG A 90 14.69 -14.36 -3.34
C ARG A 90 13.29 -13.82 -3.61
N THR A 91 12.44 -13.90 -2.59
CA THR A 91 11.10 -13.30 -2.68
C THR A 91 11.21 -11.84 -2.29
N ASP A 92 10.91 -10.96 -3.24
CA ASP A 92 10.72 -9.53 -3.06
C ASP A 92 9.27 -9.23 -2.71
N PHE A 93 9.02 -8.02 -2.21
CA PHE A 93 7.65 -7.61 -1.94
C PHE A 93 7.42 -6.11 -2.10
N ALA A 94 6.20 -5.77 -2.53
CA ALA A 94 5.68 -4.44 -2.69
C ALA A 94 4.52 -4.21 -1.73
N VAL A 95 4.47 -3.01 -1.13
CA VAL A 95 3.42 -2.61 -0.21
C VAL A 95 2.93 -1.22 -0.56
N ALA A 96 1.61 -1.05 -0.65
CA ALA A 96 1.02 0.28 -0.73
C ALA A 96 0.81 0.82 0.69
N LEU A 97 1.14 2.09 0.87
CA LEU A 97 1.09 2.80 2.13
C LEU A 97 0.14 3.99 2.02
N LEU A 98 -0.33 4.46 3.17
CA LEU A 98 -1.09 5.70 3.30
C LEU A 98 -0.27 6.69 4.13
N ASN A 99 -0.11 7.91 3.60
CA ASN A 99 0.39 9.04 4.36
C ASN A 99 -0.72 9.59 5.25
N THR A 100 -0.56 9.48 6.57
CA THR A 100 -1.56 9.89 7.57
C THR A 100 -1.72 11.40 7.67
N LYS A 101 -0.78 12.19 7.13
CA LYS A 101 -0.87 13.65 7.07
C LYS A 101 -1.55 14.16 5.81
N LYS A 102 -1.84 13.29 4.83
CA LYS A 102 -2.47 13.68 3.57
C LYS A 102 -3.91 13.16 3.50
N SER A 103 -4.80 14.02 3.00
CA SER A 103 -6.18 13.67 2.67
C SER A 103 -6.35 13.54 1.16
N GLY A 104 -7.50 13.02 0.72
CA GLY A 104 -7.83 12.91 -0.70
C GLY A 104 -7.10 11.77 -1.44
N ALA A 105 -6.92 11.98 -2.73
CA ALA A 105 -6.45 10.99 -3.70
C ALA A 105 -4.96 10.64 -3.56
N ASN A 106 -4.12 11.67 -3.48
CA ASN A 106 -2.66 11.57 -3.58
C ASN A 106 -1.99 11.23 -2.25
N LYS A 107 -2.68 10.48 -1.38
CA LYS A 107 -2.16 10.09 -0.07
C LYS A 107 -1.47 8.73 -0.08
N PHE A 108 -1.48 8.02 -1.20
CA PHE A 108 -0.83 6.72 -1.29
C PHE A 108 0.66 6.86 -1.58
N ALA A 109 1.40 5.87 -1.13
CA ALA A 109 2.77 5.63 -1.52
C ALA A 109 2.96 4.13 -1.82
N ILE A 110 4.02 3.79 -2.54
CA ILE A 110 4.44 2.42 -2.75
C ILE A 110 5.87 2.30 -2.25
N VAL A 111 6.15 1.20 -1.55
CA VAL A 111 7.50 0.80 -1.18
C VAL A 111 7.75 -0.63 -1.67
N ILE A 112 8.97 -0.89 -2.14
CA ILE A 112 9.40 -2.22 -2.61
C ILE A 112 10.69 -2.59 -1.91
N PHE A 113 10.79 -3.85 -1.49
CA PHE A 113 11.95 -4.43 -0.85
C PHE A 113 12.43 -5.63 -1.66
N ASN A 114 13.75 -5.70 -1.89
CA ASN A 114 14.38 -6.85 -2.54
C ASN A 114 14.77 -7.88 -1.48
N GLY A 115 13.83 -8.73 -1.08
CA GLY A 115 13.95 -9.63 0.06
C GLY A 115 13.43 -9.06 1.40
N ALA A 116 13.18 -9.97 2.35
CA ALA A 116 12.82 -9.64 3.72
C ALA A 116 13.97 -9.95 4.67
N LYS A 117 14.51 -8.92 5.33
CA LYS A 117 15.48 -9.03 6.42
C LYS A 117 15.63 -7.68 7.13
N THR A 118 15.74 -7.72 8.45
CA THR A 118 15.99 -6.54 9.28
C THR A 118 17.29 -5.85 8.85
N GLY A 119 17.20 -4.55 8.54
CA GLY A 119 18.35 -3.74 8.08
C GLY A 119 18.50 -3.60 6.56
N PHE A 120 17.64 -4.23 5.76
CA PHE A 120 17.63 -3.99 4.31
C PHE A 120 16.96 -2.64 4.00
N ALA A 121 17.61 -1.86 3.12
CA ALA A 121 17.02 -0.65 2.57
C ALA A 121 15.94 -1.01 1.54
N GLN A 122 14.91 -0.16 1.44
CA GLN A 122 13.94 -0.27 0.36
C GLN A 122 14.64 -0.11 -1.01
N ALA A 123 14.28 -0.94 -1.97
CA ALA A 123 14.78 -0.85 -3.34
C ALA A 123 14.06 0.27 -4.13
N PHE A 124 12.82 0.56 -3.76
CA PHE A 124 12.03 1.61 -4.39
C PHE A 124 11.06 2.23 -3.40
N TYR A 125 10.83 3.53 -3.53
CA TYR A 125 9.83 4.26 -2.76
C TYR A 125 9.31 5.47 -3.54
N GLN A 126 7.99 5.52 -3.73
CA GLN A 126 7.32 6.61 -4.43
C GLN A 126 6.09 7.07 -3.64
N THR A 127 5.90 8.38 -3.52
CA THR A 127 4.77 9.00 -2.83
C THR A 127 3.82 9.70 -3.79
N ASP A 128 2.74 10.28 -3.26
CA ASP A 128 1.82 11.15 -4.00
C ASP A 128 1.06 10.42 -5.11
N LEU A 129 0.71 9.16 -4.83
CA LEU A 129 -0.03 8.28 -5.72
C LEU A 129 -1.53 8.27 -5.40
N ASP A 130 -2.36 7.98 -6.40
CA ASP A 130 -3.78 7.68 -6.24
C ASP A 130 -4.04 6.19 -6.58
N LEU A 131 -4.14 5.37 -5.53
CA LEU A 131 -4.40 3.92 -5.61
C LEU A 131 -5.78 3.54 -5.03
N ARG A 132 -6.73 4.49 -5.00
CA ARG A 132 -8.08 4.26 -4.48
C ARG A 132 -8.85 3.29 -5.37
N GLU A 133 -8.74 3.48 -6.68
CA GLU A 133 -9.47 2.71 -7.67
C GLU A 133 -8.89 1.31 -7.84
N MET A 134 -7.57 1.17 -7.89
CA MET A 134 -6.95 -0.11 -8.21
C MET A 134 -5.58 -0.19 -7.51
N GLY A 135 -5.40 -1.21 -6.67
CA GLY A 135 -4.14 -1.50 -5.98
C GLY A 135 -3.09 -2.16 -6.89
N PHE A 136 -2.43 -3.21 -6.41
CA PHE A 136 -1.47 -4.01 -7.17
C PHE A 136 -2.16 -5.10 -7.99
N PHE A 137 -1.99 -5.09 -9.30
CA PHE A 137 -2.56 -6.09 -10.21
C PHE A 137 -1.50 -7.01 -10.80
N LEU A 138 -1.90 -8.27 -10.98
CA LEU A 138 -1.10 -9.28 -11.63
C LEU A 138 -1.66 -9.57 -13.02
N PHE A 139 -0.83 -9.31 -14.02
CA PHE A 139 -0.97 -9.88 -15.36
C PHE A 139 0.29 -10.69 -15.61
N GLY A 140 0.20 -12.02 -15.50
CA GLY A 140 1.36 -12.90 -15.57
C GLY A 140 2.31 -12.74 -14.37
N LYS A 141 3.62 -12.66 -14.63
CA LYS A 141 4.68 -12.50 -13.61
C LYS A 141 5.03 -11.04 -13.27
N SER A 142 4.25 -10.07 -13.74
CA SER A 142 4.57 -8.64 -13.58
C SER A 142 3.66 -7.94 -12.58
N LEU A 143 4.25 -7.09 -11.73
CA LEU A 143 3.54 -6.13 -10.90
C LEU A 143 3.07 -4.95 -11.76
N ASN A 144 1.76 -4.77 -11.87
CA ASN A 144 1.15 -3.64 -12.56
C ASN A 144 0.49 -2.74 -11.52
N ILE A 145 0.82 -1.45 -11.54
CA ILE A 145 0.18 -0.43 -10.71
C ILE A 145 -0.74 0.39 -11.61
N PHE A 146 -2.02 0.45 -11.24
CA PHE A 146 -3.03 1.21 -11.98
C PHE A 146 -3.43 2.44 -11.18
N PRO A 147 -2.72 3.55 -11.36
CA PRO A 147 -3.16 4.79 -10.76
C PRO A 147 -4.48 5.25 -11.41
N SER A 148 -5.27 5.99 -10.63
CA SER A 148 -6.51 6.64 -11.09
C SER A 148 -6.35 7.39 -12.42
N ALA A 149 -7.43 7.52 -13.19
CA ALA A 149 -7.45 8.16 -14.51
C ALA A 149 -6.88 9.60 -14.53
N ASN A 150 -6.81 10.26 -13.37
CA ASN A 150 -6.25 11.62 -13.21
C ASN A 150 -4.75 11.64 -12.87
N PHE A 151 -4.07 10.50 -12.87
CA PHE A 151 -2.64 10.42 -12.60
C PHE A 151 -1.82 10.87 -13.79
N LYS A 152 -1.07 11.96 -13.61
CA LYS A 152 0.01 12.36 -14.52
C LYS A 152 1.28 11.64 -14.07
N PRO A 153 1.76 10.59 -14.78
CA PRO A 153 2.97 9.91 -14.37
C PRO A 153 4.16 10.88 -14.39
N THR A 154 4.74 11.12 -13.22
CA THR A 154 6.14 11.59 -13.18
C THR A 154 6.98 10.35 -13.48
N ILE A 155 7.35 10.21 -14.76
CA ILE A 155 8.26 9.23 -15.35
C ILE A 155 8.64 8.09 -14.39
N VAL A 156 7.90 6.98 -14.44
CA VAL A 156 8.47 5.69 -14.05
C VAL A 156 9.33 5.29 -15.24
N ARG A 157 10.65 5.42 -15.12
CA ARG A 157 11.59 5.00 -16.18
C ARG A 157 11.29 3.54 -16.51
N SER A 158 10.69 3.29 -17.68
CA SER A 158 10.68 1.97 -18.28
C SER A 158 12.14 1.60 -18.48
N LEU A 159 12.64 0.60 -17.77
CA LEU A 159 14.02 0.15 -17.95
C LEU A 159 14.25 -0.52 -19.32
N ASN A 160 13.20 -0.72 -20.12
CA ASN A 160 13.33 -1.06 -21.54
C ASN A 160 12.25 -0.32 -22.34
N GLY A 161 12.69 0.46 -23.33
CA GLY A 161 11.86 1.42 -24.05
C GLY A 161 10.62 0.81 -24.72
N THR A 162 9.52 1.56 -24.68
CA THR A 162 8.56 1.87 -25.77
C THR A 162 7.22 2.21 -25.11
N ALA A 163 6.94 3.51 -24.95
CA ALA A 163 5.64 3.98 -24.51
C ALA A 163 4.61 3.74 -25.62
N ARG A 164 3.56 2.95 -25.35
CA ARG A 164 2.37 2.91 -26.22
C ARG A 164 1.29 3.81 -25.63
N ASN A 165 0.82 4.72 -26.47
CA ASN A 165 -0.31 5.61 -26.24
C ASN A 165 -1.59 4.79 -26.01
N THR A 166 -1.95 4.56 -24.74
CA THR A 166 -3.32 4.26 -24.35
C THR A 166 -3.66 5.03 -23.08
N THR A 167 -4.84 5.65 -23.08
CA THR A 167 -5.39 6.61 -22.11
C THR A 167 -5.66 6.03 -20.71
N ARG A 168 -5.00 4.93 -20.34
CA ARG A 168 -4.94 4.36 -18.99
C ARG A 168 -3.50 4.02 -18.69
N TYR A 169 -2.84 4.85 -17.89
CA TYR A 169 -1.42 4.70 -17.59
C TYR A 169 -1.20 3.46 -16.70
N ILE A 170 -0.73 2.37 -17.30
CA ILE A 170 -0.22 1.22 -16.55
C ILE A 170 1.23 1.54 -16.17
N ALA A 171 1.49 1.80 -14.88
CA ALA A 171 2.86 1.79 -14.39
C ALA A 171 3.27 0.32 -14.23
N ARG A 172 3.83 -0.25 -15.29
CA ARG A 172 4.45 -1.58 -15.24
C ARG A 172 5.86 -1.41 -14.71
N ILE A 173 6.10 -1.86 -13.47
CA ILE A 173 7.46 -1.95 -12.97
C ILE A 173 8.04 -3.24 -13.56
N PHE A 174 8.79 -3.09 -14.66
CA PHE A 174 9.61 -4.16 -15.17
C PHE A 174 10.83 -4.28 -14.28
N PHE A 175 11.03 -5.45 -13.72
CA PHE A 175 12.28 -5.83 -13.11
C PHE A 175 12.92 -6.81 -14.07
N ASN A 176 14.11 -6.47 -14.57
CA ASN A 176 14.83 -7.35 -15.50
C ASN A 176 15.19 -8.64 -14.75
N SER A 177 14.69 -9.78 -15.21
CA SER A 177 15.35 -11.06 -14.99
C SER A 177 15.99 -11.43 -16.32
N GLU A 178 17.32 -11.38 -16.40
CA GLU A 178 18.07 -12.11 -17.44
C GLU A 178 17.87 -13.61 -17.28
#